data_AF-A0A3A9UF48-F1
#
_entry.id   AF-A0A3A9UF48-F1
#
_cell.length_a   1.000
_cell.length_b   1.000
_cell.length_c   1.000
_cell.angle_alpha   90.00
_cell.angle_beta   90.00
_cell.angle_gamma   90.00
#
_symmetry.space_group_name_H-M   'P 1'
#
loop_
_entity.id
_entity.type
_entity.pdbx_description
1 polymer ?
#
loop_
_entity_poly.entity_id
_entity_poly.type
_entity_poly.pdbx_seq_one_letter_code
_entity_poly.pdbx_strand_id
1 'polypeptide(L)'
;MKVLDRHNINKLSKILYNSNIMLSGDSQSFIKISEKLILNLQNEYDKDKLRRVIESDLTSTYGLEIEEDKIREITKKVYSWYHN
;
A
#
# COMPACT_ATOMS: atom_id res chain seq x y z
N MET A 1 6.26 15.70 -1.81
CA MET A 1 6.85 14.38 -1.46
C MET A 1 6.48 14.05 -0.03
N LYS A 2 5.92 12.87 0.25
CA LYS A 2 5.49 12.51 1.61
C LYS A 2 6.66 11.93 2.41
N VAL A 3 6.78 12.37 3.65
CA VAL A 3 7.82 11.87 4.57
C VAL A 3 7.31 10.68 5.36
N LEU A 4 8.22 9.86 5.88
CA LEU A 4 7.87 8.77 6.77
C LEU A 4 7.57 9.34 8.15
N ASP A 5 6.27 9.53 8.42
CA ASP A 5 5.77 9.98 9.71
C ASP A 5 4.45 9.26 10.04
N ARG A 6 4.04 9.33 11.32
CA ARG A 6 2.83 8.65 11.81
C ARG A 6 1.55 9.09 11.08
N HIS A 7 1.48 10.34 10.64
CA HIS A 7 0.31 10.86 9.94
C HIS A 7 0.17 10.27 8.54
N ASN A 8 1.26 10.22 7.78
CA ASN A 8 1.29 9.64 6.44
C ASN A 8 1.08 8.12 6.48
N ILE A 9 1.67 7.43 7.47
CA ILE A 9 1.45 6.01 7.72
C ILE A 9 -0.04 5.74 7.97
N ASN A 10 -0.66 6.49 8.89
CA ASN A 10 -2.09 6.34 9.21
C ASN A 10 -2.99 6.65 8.00
N LYS A 11 -2.64 7.64 7.19
CA LYS A 11 -3.39 7.97 5.96
C LYS A 11 -3.31 6.85 4.94
N LEU A 12 -2.11 6.35 4.65
CA LEU A 12 -1.93 5.26 3.68
C LEU A 12 -2.60 3.97 4.17
N SER A 13 -2.51 3.68 5.45
CA SER A 13 -3.18 2.54 6.09
C SER A 13 -4.70 2.58 5.87
N LYS A 14 -5.32 3.77 6.02
CA LYS A 14 -6.74 3.97 5.71
C LYS A 14 -7.06 3.81 4.23
N ILE A 15 -6.18 4.24 3.31
CA ILE A 15 -6.36 4.06 1.87
C ILE A 15 -6.37 2.57 1.50
N LEU A 16 -5.45 1.80 2.06
CA LEU A 16 -5.37 0.35 1.83
C LEU A 16 -6.59 -0.38 2.40
N TYR A 17 -7.00 -0.03 3.63
CA TYR A 17 -8.21 -0.58 4.24
C TYR A 17 -9.47 -0.27 3.41
N ASN A 18 -9.66 0.99 3.01
CA ASN A 18 -10.80 1.42 2.18
C ASN A 18 -10.78 0.85 0.75
N SER A 19 -9.68 0.20 0.35
CA SER A 19 -9.62 -0.51 -0.92
C SER A 19 -10.25 -1.91 -0.85
N ASN A 20 -10.77 -2.32 0.32
CA ASN A 20 -11.45 -3.60 0.57
C ASN A 20 -10.60 -4.81 0.19
N ILE A 21 -9.29 -4.73 0.45
CA ILE A 21 -8.31 -5.79 0.17
C ILE A 21 -8.47 -6.94 1.18
N MET A 22 -8.78 -6.59 2.43
CA MET A 22 -8.97 -7.53 3.52
C MET A 22 -10.29 -7.20 4.22
N LEU A 23 -11.26 -8.12 4.17
CA LEU A 23 -12.59 -7.92 4.76
C LEU A 23 -12.59 -8.01 6.28
N SER A 24 -11.65 -8.78 6.85
CA SER A 24 -11.47 -8.95 8.29
C SER A 24 -10.32 -8.09 8.79
N GLY A 25 -10.58 -7.14 9.70
CA GLY A 25 -9.55 -6.32 10.31
C GLY A 25 -9.90 -4.83 10.27
N ASP A 26 -8.90 -3.99 10.50
CA ASP A 26 -9.03 -2.53 10.49
C ASP A 26 -7.83 -1.87 9.80
N SER A 27 -7.85 -0.54 9.72
CA SER A 27 -6.74 0.21 9.13
C SER A 27 -5.38 -0.04 9.80
N GLN A 28 -5.32 -0.35 11.09
CA GLN A 28 -4.06 -0.60 11.80
C GLN A 28 -3.35 -1.85 11.27
N SER A 29 -4.08 -2.83 10.73
CA SER A 29 -3.51 -4.01 10.09
C SER A 29 -2.58 -3.65 8.91
N PHE A 30 -2.74 -2.46 8.31
CA PHE A 30 -1.97 -2.01 7.16
C PHE A 30 -0.80 -1.06 7.50
N ILE A 31 -0.48 -0.85 8.79
CA ILE A 31 0.60 0.05 9.20
C ILE A 31 1.96 -0.38 8.63
N LYS A 32 2.31 -1.66 8.78
CA LYS A 32 3.61 -2.19 8.34
C LYS A 32 3.83 -2.04 6.83
N ILE A 33 2.84 -2.46 6.03
CA ILE A 33 2.91 -2.28 4.57
C ILE A 33 2.92 -0.79 4.21
N SER A 34 2.20 0.07 4.94
CA SER A 34 2.21 1.51 4.68
C SER A 34 3.60 2.14 4.88
N GLU A 35 4.28 1.80 5.97
CA GLU A 35 5.66 2.23 6.22
C GLU A 35 6.60 1.79 5.08
N LYS A 36 6.50 0.51 4.70
CA LYS A 36 7.29 -0.09 3.62
C LYS A 36 7.06 0.61 2.28
N LEU A 37 5.79 0.89 1.93
CA LEU A 37 5.45 1.56 0.67
C LEU A 37 5.95 3.00 0.63
N ILE A 38 5.87 3.75 1.74
CA ILE A 38 6.41 5.11 1.82
C ILE A 38 7.93 5.09 1.60
N LEU A 39 8.65 4.18 2.27
CA LEU A 39 10.10 4.04 2.10
C LEU A 39 10.48 3.68 0.66
N ASN A 40 9.76 2.75 0.03
CA ASN A 40 10.03 2.38 -1.37
C ASN A 40 9.82 3.55 -2.32
N LEU A 41 8.76 4.35 -2.11
CA LEU A 41 8.48 5.54 -2.90
C LEU A 41 9.50 6.67 -2.67
N GLN A 42 10.06 6.77 -1.47
CA GLN A 42 11.19 7.66 -1.18
C GLN A 42 12.48 7.21 -1.90
N ASN A 43 12.64 5.90 -2.09
CA ASN A 43 13.73 5.30 -2.87
C ASN A 43 13.42 5.25 -4.38
N GLU A 44 12.57 6.16 -4.87
CA GLU A 44 12.27 6.35 -6.30
C GLU A 44 11.71 5.09 -7.00
N TYR A 45 10.97 4.24 -6.26
CA TYR A 45 10.28 3.13 -6.90
C TYR A 45 9.21 3.64 -7.87
N ASP A 46 9.30 3.15 -9.11
CA ASP A 46 8.24 3.32 -10.11
C ASP A 46 6.98 2.50 -9.77
N LYS A 47 5.91 2.72 -10.53
CA LYS A 47 4.63 2.02 -10.34
C LYS A 47 4.74 0.51 -10.45
N ASP A 48 5.58 -0.01 -11.33
CA ASP A 48 5.69 -1.46 -11.57
C ASP A 48 6.43 -2.15 -10.43
N LYS A 49 7.49 -1.55 -9.91
CA LYS A 49 8.17 -2.02 -8.70
C LYS A 49 7.24 -1.95 -7.50
N LEU A 50 6.50 -0.85 -7.35
CA LEU A 50 5.53 -0.70 -6.26
C LEU A 50 4.44 -1.78 -6.33
N ARG A 51 3.93 -2.08 -7.52
CA ARG A 51 2.93 -3.13 -7.75
C ARG A 51 3.40 -4.48 -7.24
N ARG A 52 4.63 -4.88 -7.62
CA ARG A 52 5.24 -6.15 -7.18
C ARG A 52 5.41 -6.22 -5.67
N VAL A 53 5.74 -5.10 -5.02
CA VAL A 53 5.83 -5.04 -3.56
C VAL A 53 4.45 -5.24 -2.93
N ILE A 54 3.42 -4.54 -3.42
CA ILE A 54 2.06 -4.67 -2.88
C ILE A 54 1.56 -6.11 -3.02
N GLU A 55 1.69 -6.68 -4.21
CA GLU A 55 1.30 -8.06 -4.50
C GLU A 55 2.03 -9.06 -3.59
N SER A 56 3.37 -8.98 -3.53
CA SER A 56 4.18 -9.87 -2.71
C SER A 56 3.86 -9.74 -1.21
N ASP A 57 3.64 -8.54 -0.71
CA ASP A 57 3.38 -8.31 0.72
C ASP A 57 1.98 -8.77 1.12
N LEU A 58 0.98 -8.53 0.27
CA LEU A 58 -0.39 -9.03 0.48
C LEU A 58 -0.43 -10.56 0.51
N THR A 59 0.26 -11.23 -0.41
CA THR A 59 0.34 -12.70 -0.40
C THR A 59 1.13 -13.23 0.78
N SER A 60 2.33 -12.71 1.04
CA SER A 60 3.24 -13.29 2.04
C SER A 60 2.89 -12.95 3.49
N THR A 61 2.40 -11.73 3.74
CA THR A 61 2.10 -11.26 5.11
C THR A 61 0.65 -11.51 5.49
N TYR A 62 -0.27 -11.38 4.53
CA TYR A 62 -1.71 -11.46 4.80
C TYR A 62 -2.36 -12.73 4.24
N GLY A 63 -1.64 -13.53 3.44
CA GLY A 63 -2.22 -14.71 2.79
C GLY A 63 -3.28 -14.36 1.75
N LEU A 64 -3.25 -13.12 1.23
CA LEU A 64 -4.26 -12.60 0.32
C LEU A 64 -3.79 -12.69 -1.12
N GLU A 65 -4.38 -13.63 -1.86
CA GLU A 65 -4.26 -13.68 -3.31
C GLU A 65 -5.33 -12.76 -3.91
N ILE A 66 -4.89 -11.62 -4.47
CA ILE A 66 -5.76 -10.56 -4.96
C ILE A 66 -5.66 -10.51 -6.49
N GLU A 67 -6.80 -10.36 -7.17
CA GLU A 67 -6.86 -10.23 -8.62
C GLU A 67 -5.95 -9.10 -9.16
N GLU A 68 -5.33 -9.33 -10.32
CA GLU A 68 -4.35 -8.39 -10.88
C GLU A 68 -4.92 -6.98 -11.08
N ASP A 69 -6.17 -6.86 -11.56
CA ASP A 69 -6.82 -5.57 -11.76
C ASP A 69 -7.01 -4.81 -10.44
N LYS A 70 -7.28 -5.55 -9.36
CA LYS A 70 -7.42 -4.97 -8.03
C LYS A 70 -6.07 -4.49 -7.50
N ILE A 71 -5.00 -5.28 -7.69
CA ILE A 71 -3.62 -4.88 -7.39
C ILE A 71 -3.22 -3.61 -8.16
N ARG A 72 -3.57 -3.52 -9.45
CA ARG A 72 -3.32 -2.33 -10.29
C ARG A 72 -4.06 -1.10 -9.76
N GLU A 73 -5.33 -1.26 -9.37
CA GLU A 73 -6.14 -0.18 -8.78
C GLU A 73 -5.49 0.37 -7.50
N ILE A 74 -5.08 -0.52 -6.58
CA ILE A 74 -4.44 -0.16 -5.32
C ILE A 74 -3.11 0.56 -5.60
N THR A 75 -2.30 0.01 -6.49
CA THR A 75 -1.01 0.61 -6.87
C THR A 75 -1.21 2.03 -7.40
N LYS A 76 -2.20 2.24 -8.28
CA LYS A 76 -2.54 3.58 -8.79
C LYS A 76 -2.94 4.52 -7.65
N LYS A 77 -3.79 4.07 -6.72
CA LYS A 77 -4.22 4.86 -5.55
C LYS A 77 -3.05 5.26 -4.66
N VAL A 78 -2.18 4.31 -4.31
CA VAL A 78 -0.99 4.56 -3.47
C VAL A 78 -0.04 5.53 -4.15
N TYR A 79 0.27 5.29 -5.43
CA TYR A 79 1.19 6.13 -6.19
C TYR A 79 0.65 7.55 -6.35
N SER A 80 -0.61 7.71 -6.77
CA SER A 80 -1.26 9.02 -6.87
C SER A 80 -1.32 9.72 -5.51
N TRP A 81 -1.64 9.00 -4.44
CA TRP A 81 -1.62 9.58 -3.10
C TRP A 81 -0.24 10.11 -2.76
N TYR A 82 0.85 9.42 -3.06
CA TYR A 82 2.20 9.88 -2.70
C TYR A 82 2.62 11.16 -3.43
N HIS A 83 2.28 11.28 -4.72
CA HIS A 83 2.70 12.38 -5.58
C HIS A 83 1.81 13.63 -5.55
N ASN A 84 0.57 13.53 -5.04
CA ASN A 84 -0.31 14.67 -4.77
C ASN A 84 0.03 15.37 -3.44
#